data_AF-A0A0H3J6Y8-F1
#
_entry.id   AF-A0A0H3J6Y8-F1
#
_cell.length_a   1.000
_cell.length_b   1.000
_cell.length_c   1.000
_cell.angle_alpha   90.00
_cell.angle_beta   90.00
_cell.angle_gamma   90.00
#
_symmetry.space_group_name_H-M   'P 1'
#
loop_
_entity.id
_entity.type
_entity.pdbx_description
1 polymer ?
#
loop_
_entity_poly.entity_id
_entity_poly.type
_entity_poly.pdbx_seq_one_letter_code
_entity_poly.pdbx_strand_id
1 'polypeptide(L)'
;MILKEFNQKIALFRYSLIAPIITNTFTQTSVKDYLAEIAAKSYTLPNGKKKEYSPATIKGWLVQYRKYGIDGLYPKSRADKGTSRKISNETKEFIINSKLNSPKKTAKYIYHEVIAKGFESETSISLSTVTRFINKAKIGSKKLVPDDRRAFEFEFSNECWQSDVSVGPYLTIEDKKIQDLYYSFFR
;
A
#
# COMPACT_ATOMS: atom_id res chain seq x y z
N MET A 1 -16.55 -11.52 0.95
CA MET A 1 -17.15 -12.82 1.34
C MET A 1 -16.10 -13.90 1.57
N ILE A 2 -15.18 -14.14 0.62
CA ILE A 2 -14.16 -15.22 0.65
C ILE A 2 -13.26 -15.21 1.92
N LEU A 3 -12.84 -14.04 2.40
CA LEU A 3 -11.92 -13.95 3.56
C LEU A 3 -12.58 -14.41 4.88
N LYS A 4 -13.90 -14.20 5.03
CA LYS A 4 -14.63 -14.54 6.26
C LYS A 4 -14.78 -16.05 6.40
N GLU A 5 -15.13 -16.72 5.30
CA GLU A 5 -15.25 -18.17 5.24
C GLU A 5 -13.90 -18.87 5.48
N PHE A 6 -12.82 -18.35 4.90
CA PHE A 6 -11.47 -18.86 5.15
C PHE A 6 -11.06 -18.76 6.62
N ASN A 7 -11.32 -17.62 7.25
CA ASN A 7 -11.00 -17.41 8.66
C ASN A 7 -11.80 -18.34 9.57
N GLN A 8 -13.07 -18.59 9.24
CA GLN A 8 -13.92 -19.54 9.95
C GLN A 8 -13.40 -20.98 9.83
N LYS A 9 -13.01 -21.41 8.61
CA LYS A 9 -12.39 -22.73 8.40
C LYS A 9 -11.12 -22.92 9.23
N ILE A 10 -10.29 -21.87 9.38
CA ILE A 10 -9.11 -21.93 10.24
C ILE A 10 -9.50 -22.01 11.73
N ALA A 11 -10.50 -21.24 12.18
CA ALA A 11 -10.94 -21.28 13.56
C ALA A 11 -11.47 -22.69 13.94
N LEU A 12 -12.26 -23.30 13.06
CA LEU A 12 -12.75 -24.68 13.23
C LEU A 12 -11.61 -25.70 13.23
N PHE A 13 -10.63 -25.56 12.33
CA PHE A 13 -9.43 -26.40 12.33
C PHE A 13 -8.63 -26.28 13.64
N ARG A 14 -8.45 -25.07 14.17
CA ARG A 14 -7.78 -24.88 15.47
C ARG A 14 -8.59 -25.51 16.59
N TYR A 15 -9.92 -25.39 16.53
CA TYR A 15 -10.82 -26.00 17.50
C TYR A 15 -10.73 -27.52 17.49
N SER A 16 -10.69 -28.16 16.31
CA SER A 16 -10.59 -29.63 16.22
C SER A 16 -9.32 -30.18 16.88
N LEU A 17 -8.23 -29.41 16.90
CA LEU A 17 -6.98 -29.80 17.57
C LEU A 17 -7.00 -29.65 19.09
N ILE A 18 -7.85 -28.79 19.64
CA ILE A 18 -7.94 -28.56 21.08
C ILE A 18 -9.18 -29.20 21.71
N ALA A 19 -10.18 -29.57 20.90
CA ALA A 19 -11.45 -30.14 21.36
C ALA A 19 -11.25 -31.34 22.29
N PRO A 20 -10.36 -32.33 22.01
CA PRO A 20 -10.14 -33.46 22.91
C PRO A 20 -9.64 -33.06 24.31
N ILE A 21 -8.89 -31.96 24.43
CA ILE A 21 -8.42 -31.42 25.72
C ILE A 21 -9.58 -30.74 26.46
N ILE A 22 -10.51 -30.10 25.74
CA ILE A 22 -11.65 -29.39 26.33
C ILE A 22 -12.69 -30.39 26.84
N THR A 23 -12.94 -31.45 26.08
CA THR A 23 -13.90 -32.50 26.43
C THR A 23 -13.32 -33.60 27.33
N ASN A 24 -12.03 -33.53 27.67
CA ASN A 24 -11.29 -34.57 28.40
C ASN A 24 -11.39 -35.97 27.75
N THR A 25 -11.40 -36.02 26.42
CA THR A 25 -11.51 -37.28 25.65
C THR A 25 -10.19 -37.69 25.00
N PHE A 26 -9.07 -37.12 25.45
CA PHE A 26 -7.75 -37.52 24.96
C PHE A 26 -7.30 -38.82 25.64
N THR A 27 -6.56 -39.66 24.91
CA THR A 27 -6.19 -41.02 25.33
C THR A 27 -4.82 -41.09 26.03
N GLN A 28 -4.04 -40.00 25.96
CA GLN A 28 -2.68 -39.92 26.47
C GLN A 28 -2.66 -39.65 27.98
N THR A 29 -1.54 -40.01 28.63
CA THR A 29 -1.33 -39.85 30.08
C THR A 29 -1.36 -38.40 30.55
N SER A 30 -0.97 -37.45 29.69
CA SER A 30 -0.96 -36.03 30.00
C SER A 30 -1.34 -35.18 28.80
N VAL A 31 -1.92 -34.00 29.07
CA VAL A 31 -2.13 -32.96 28.07
C VAL A 31 -0.83 -32.59 27.36
N LYS A 32 0.32 -32.65 28.05
CA LYS A 32 1.63 -32.38 27.45
C LYS A 32 1.97 -33.38 26.35
N ASP A 33 1.68 -34.66 26.59
CA ASP A 33 1.99 -35.75 25.67
C ASP A 33 1.05 -35.70 24.45
N TYR A 34 -0.23 -35.42 24.68
CA TYR A 34 -1.18 -35.15 23.59
C TYR A 34 -0.71 -33.98 22.71
N LEU A 35 -0.31 -32.86 23.31
CA LEU A 35 0.19 -31.69 22.57
C LEU A 35 1.47 -31.99 21.78
N ALA A 36 2.36 -32.84 22.30
CA ALA A 36 3.56 -33.27 21.59
C ALA A 36 3.22 -34.16 20.39
N GLU A 37 2.28 -35.10 20.55
CA GLU A 37 1.87 -36.01 19.48
C GLU A 37 1.19 -35.27 18.30
N ILE A 38 0.28 -34.34 18.60
CA ILE A 38 -0.39 -33.56 17.55
C ILE A 38 0.59 -32.59 16.88
N ALA A 39 1.56 -32.04 17.62
CA ALA A 39 2.56 -31.13 17.06
C ALA A 39 3.54 -31.83 16.11
N ALA A 40 3.74 -33.14 16.27
CA ALA A 40 4.55 -33.96 15.37
C ALA A 40 3.88 -34.22 14.01
N LYS A 41 2.58 -33.90 13.85
CA LYS A 41 1.83 -34.10 12.62
C LYS A 41 1.88 -32.86 11.72
N SER A 42 1.93 -33.09 10.41
CA SER A 42 1.81 -32.03 9.41
C SER A 42 0.35 -31.89 8.98
N TYR A 43 -0.18 -30.66 8.98
CA TYR A 43 -1.59 -30.39 8.69
C TYR A 43 -1.76 -29.63 7.39
N THR A 44 -2.74 -30.06 6.58
CA THR A 44 -3.15 -29.32 5.38
C THR A 44 -4.16 -28.24 5.76
N LEU A 45 -3.78 -26.98 5.56
CA LEU A 45 -4.67 -25.84 5.79
C LEU A 45 -5.72 -25.71 4.67
N PRO A 46 -6.81 -24.95 4.88
CA PRO A 46 -7.84 -24.71 3.86
C PRO A 46 -7.34 -24.04 2.57
N ASN A 47 -6.11 -23.52 2.55
CA ASN A 47 -5.45 -22.95 1.39
C ASN A 47 -4.52 -23.95 0.67
N GLY A 48 -4.57 -25.24 1.03
CA GLY A 48 -3.74 -26.30 0.47
C GLY A 48 -2.30 -26.34 0.99
N LYS A 49 -1.88 -25.39 1.85
CA LYS A 49 -0.51 -25.38 2.39
C LYS A 49 -0.39 -26.35 3.56
N LYS A 50 0.67 -27.16 3.54
CA LYS A 50 1.06 -27.98 4.69
C LYS A 50 1.77 -27.11 5.73
N LYS A 51 1.42 -27.30 6.99
CA LYS A 51 2.02 -26.57 8.10
C LYS A 51 2.13 -27.43 9.34
N GLU A 52 3.27 -27.29 10.01
CA GLU A 52 3.56 -27.86 11.32
C GLU A 52 3.42 -26.78 12.39
N TYR A 53 3.05 -27.19 13.59
CA TYR A 53 2.83 -26.30 14.72
C TYR A 53 3.57 -26.83 15.94
N SER A 54 4.22 -25.93 16.68
CA SER A 54 4.83 -26.31 17.94
C SER A 54 3.77 -26.58 19.02
N PRO A 55 4.06 -27.44 20.02
CA PRO A 55 3.15 -27.68 21.14
C PRO A 55 2.73 -26.39 21.85
N ALA A 56 3.66 -25.42 21.97
CA ALA A 56 3.41 -24.11 22.55
C ALA A 56 2.36 -23.30 21.77
N THR A 57 2.35 -23.42 20.43
CA THR A 57 1.37 -22.73 19.58
C THR A 57 -0.04 -23.24 19.84
N ILE A 58 -0.21 -24.56 19.90
CA ILE A 58 -1.50 -25.21 20.11
C ILE A 58 -2.00 -24.95 21.55
N LYS A 59 -1.10 -25.01 22.53
CA LYS A 59 -1.38 -24.57 23.90
C LYS A 59 -1.88 -23.12 23.95
N GLY A 60 -1.27 -22.23 23.16
CA GLY A 60 -1.72 -20.85 23.02
C GLY A 60 -3.18 -20.74 22.52
N TRP A 61 -3.59 -21.58 21.57
CA TRP A 61 -4.98 -21.65 21.12
C TRP A 61 -5.93 -22.12 22.21
N LEU A 62 -5.54 -23.11 23.02
CA LEU A 62 -6.34 -23.55 24.17
C LEU A 62 -6.59 -22.42 25.16
N VAL A 63 -5.55 -21.64 25.49
CA VAL A 63 -5.67 -20.46 26.39
C VAL A 63 -6.62 -19.42 25.79
N GLN A 64 -6.48 -19.12 24.50
CA GLN A 64 -7.34 -18.15 23.82
C GLN A 64 -8.78 -18.61 23.74
N TYR A 65 -9.02 -19.91 23.52
CA TYR A 65 -10.35 -20.48 23.52
C TYR A 65 -11.01 -20.41 24.90
N ARG A 66 -10.28 -20.74 25.97
CA ARG A 66 -10.80 -20.61 27.35
C ARG A 66 -11.18 -19.18 27.71
N LYS A 67 -10.46 -18.19 27.17
CA LYS A 67 -10.69 -16.76 27.48
C LYS A 67 -11.76 -16.10 26.60
N TYR A 68 -11.84 -16.47 25.33
CA TYR A 68 -12.62 -15.76 24.31
C TYR A 68 -13.53 -16.69 23.47
N GLY A 69 -13.66 -17.96 23.83
CA GLY A 69 -14.42 -18.95 23.07
C GLY A 69 -13.88 -19.17 21.65
N ILE A 70 -14.78 -19.53 20.73
CA ILE A 70 -14.46 -19.77 19.32
C ILE A 70 -13.90 -18.50 18.63
N ASP A 71 -14.34 -17.32 19.07
CA ASP A 71 -13.89 -16.03 18.52
C ASP A 71 -12.39 -15.80 18.76
N GLY A 72 -11.85 -16.34 19.86
CA GLY A 72 -10.42 -16.32 20.16
C GLY A 72 -9.56 -17.09 19.17
N LEU A 73 -10.15 -18.05 18.44
CA LEU A 73 -9.45 -18.91 17.49
C LEU A 73 -9.42 -18.35 16.07
N TYR A 74 -10.15 -17.27 15.79
CA TYR A 74 -10.06 -16.63 14.49
C TYR A 74 -8.64 -16.12 14.21
N PRO A 75 -8.12 -16.25 12.98
CA PRO A 75 -6.84 -15.66 12.60
C PRO A 75 -6.89 -14.14 12.82
N LYS A 76 -6.19 -13.67 13.86
CA LYS A 76 -6.02 -12.24 14.07
C LYS A 76 -5.00 -11.72 13.06
N SER A 77 -5.37 -10.67 12.34
CA SER A 77 -4.39 -9.85 11.65
C SER A 77 -3.46 -9.27 12.70
N ARG A 78 -2.14 -9.29 12.47
CA ARG A 78 -1.20 -8.66 13.41
C ARG A 78 -1.54 -7.17 13.51
N ALA A 79 -1.60 -6.64 14.74
CA ALA A 79 -1.95 -5.24 14.98
C ALA A 79 -0.94 -4.27 14.33
N ASP A 80 0.31 -4.71 14.17
CA ASP A 80 1.39 -3.95 13.53
C ASP A 80 1.40 -4.06 12.00
N LYS A 81 0.41 -4.73 11.39
CA LYS A 81 0.30 -4.85 9.93
C LYS A 81 0.05 -3.47 9.31
N GLY A 82 1.12 -2.84 8.85
CA GLY A 82 1.10 -1.55 8.13
C GLY A 82 1.42 -0.33 8.97
N THR A 83 1.80 -0.47 10.24
CA THR A 83 2.47 0.60 10.99
C THR A 83 3.97 0.39 10.86
N SER A 84 4.62 1.20 10.02
CA SER A 84 6.07 1.21 9.97
C SER A 84 6.58 1.79 11.29
N ARG A 85 7.15 0.93 12.16
CA ARG A 85 7.88 1.37 13.37
C ARG A 85 9.10 2.24 13.04
N LYS A 86 9.50 2.29 11.76
CA LYS A 86 10.72 2.96 11.30
C LYS A 86 10.57 4.44 10.94
N ILE A 87 9.35 4.97 10.78
CA ILE A 87 9.19 6.37 10.37
C ILE A 87 9.07 7.23 11.63
N SER A 88 10.02 8.13 11.84
CA SER A 88 9.94 9.15 12.90
C SER A 88 8.67 10.00 12.76
N ASN A 89 8.21 10.63 13.84
CA ASN A 89 7.02 11.48 13.77
C ASN A 89 7.27 12.74 12.91
N GLU A 90 8.47 13.31 12.98
CA GLU A 90 8.91 14.44 12.15
C GLU A 90 8.83 14.10 10.66
N THR A 91 9.34 12.92 10.26
CA THR A 91 9.27 12.45 8.87
C THR A 91 7.83 12.29 8.40
N LYS A 92 6.92 11.84 9.27
CA LYS A 92 5.48 11.73 8.91
C LYS A 92 4.88 13.10 8.65
N GLU A 93 5.11 14.06 9.54
CA GLU A 93 4.61 15.43 9.38
C GLU A 93 5.14 16.07 8.10
N PHE A 94 6.43 15.88 7.82
CA PHE A 94 7.04 16.37 6.59
C PHE A 94 6.38 15.77 5.34
N ILE A 95 6.16 14.45 5.30
CA ILE A 95 5.52 13.78 4.16
C ILE A 95 4.07 14.28 3.99
N ILE A 96 3.34 14.46 5.09
CA ILE A 96 1.96 14.97 5.09
C ILE A 96 1.94 16.39 4.51
N ASN A 97 2.75 17.30 5.06
CA ASN A 97 2.81 18.70 4.65
C ASN A 97 3.25 18.83 3.19
N SER A 98 4.26 18.07 2.76
CA SER A 98 4.75 18.09 1.37
C SER A 98 3.67 17.66 0.37
N LYS A 99 2.85 16.67 0.73
CA LYS A 99 1.77 16.18 -0.14
C LYS A 99 0.55 17.11 -0.14
N LEU A 100 0.28 17.80 0.96
CA LEU A 100 -0.78 18.82 1.05
C LEU A 100 -0.42 20.08 0.27
N ASN A 101 0.81 20.57 0.41
CA ASN A 101 1.28 21.77 -0.27
C ASN A 101 1.45 21.57 -1.78
N SER A 102 1.70 20.34 -2.23
CA SER A 102 1.84 20.04 -3.65
C SER A 102 1.23 18.68 -4.00
N PRO A 103 -0.09 18.61 -4.24
CA PRO A 103 -0.78 17.35 -4.51
C PRO A 103 -0.26 16.57 -5.72
N LYS A 104 0.28 17.26 -6.73
CA LYS A 104 0.90 16.65 -7.93
C LYS A 104 2.25 15.95 -7.64
N LYS A 105 2.93 16.23 -6.51
CA LYS A 105 4.21 15.58 -6.17
C LYS A 105 4.04 14.08 -6.02
N THR A 106 4.89 13.31 -6.70
CA THR A 106 4.87 11.84 -6.61
C THR A 106 5.47 11.37 -5.29
N ALA A 107 5.10 10.16 -4.84
CA ALA A 107 5.69 9.55 -3.66
C ALA A 107 7.22 9.38 -3.78
N LYS A 108 7.72 9.14 -5.00
CA LYS A 108 9.15 9.07 -5.31
C LYS A 108 9.86 10.39 -5.06
N TYR A 109 9.26 11.50 -5.49
CA TYR A 109 9.85 12.82 -5.26
C TYR A 109 9.91 13.15 -3.77
N ILE A 110 8.82 12.91 -3.04
CA ILE A 110 8.77 13.16 -1.59
C ILE A 110 9.80 12.29 -0.85
N TYR A 111 10.02 11.04 -1.28
CA TYR A 111 11.07 10.17 -0.74
C TYR A 111 12.47 10.80 -0.89
N HIS A 112 12.80 11.34 -2.06
CA HIS A 112 14.08 12.01 -2.27
C HIS A 112 14.18 13.31 -1.45
N GLU A 113 13.10 14.07 -1.27
CA GLU A 113 13.09 15.25 -0.39
C GLU A 113 13.36 14.89 1.08
N VAL A 114 12.80 13.78 1.56
CA VAL A 114 13.04 13.28 2.94
C VAL A 114 14.53 12.98 3.14
N ILE A 115 15.17 12.31 2.18
CA ILE A 115 16.60 11.96 2.25
C ILE A 115 17.47 13.21 2.11
N ALA A 116 17.18 14.08 1.14
CA ALA A 116 17.96 15.28 0.89
C ALA A 116 17.95 16.26 2.09
N LYS A 117 16.85 16.28 2.85
CA LYS A 117 16.74 17.08 4.07
C LYS A 117 17.30 16.40 5.32
N GLY A 118 17.78 15.17 5.21
CA GLY A 118 18.39 14.43 6.31
C GLY A 118 17.42 13.92 7.37
N PHE A 119 16.11 13.86 7.08
CA PHE A 119 15.12 13.31 8.01
C PHE A 119 15.32 11.80 8.23
N GLU A 120 15.75 11.09 7.19
CA GLU A 120 16.00 9.64 7.19
C GLU A 120 17.12 9.30 6.20
N SER A 121 17.79 8.17 6.40
CA SER A 121 18.77 7.65 5.45
C SER A 121 18.14 6.68 4.45
N GLU A 122 18.78 6.48 3.30
CA GLU A 122 18.37 5.46 2.31
C GLU A 122 18.32 4.04 2.90
N THR A 123 19.13 3.79 3.94
CA THR A 123 19.16 2.53 4.67
C THR A 123 18.04 2.39 5.70
N SER A 124 17.51 3.50 6.24
CA SER A 124 16.46 3.48 7.25
C SER A 124 15.06 3.32 6.63
N ILE A 125 14.77 4.05 5.54
CA ILE A 125 13.45 4.08 4.92
C ILE A 125 13.51 3.71 3.43
N SER A 126 12.57 2.85 3.00
CA SER A 126 12.41 2.50 1.59
C SER A 126 11.34 3.35 0.91
N LEU A 127 11.45 3.52 -0.41
CA LEU A 127 10.40 4.16 -1.22
C LEU A 127 9.02 3.51 -1.02
N SER A 128 8.97 2.17 -0.94
CA SER A 128 7.74 1.42 -0.69
C SER A 128 7.08 1.78 0.65
N THR A 129 7.88 2.15 1.65
CA THR A 129 7.40 2.57 2.97
C THR A 129 6.72 3.93 2.89
N VAL A 130 7.32 4.90 2.19
CA VAL A 130 6.74 6.23 1.95
C VAL A 130 5.46 6.13 1.13
N THR A 131 5.47 5.37 0.04
CA THR A 131 4.28 5.14 -0.80
C THR A 131 3.14 4.50 -0.01
N ARG A 132 3.43 3.47 0.78
CA ARG A 132 2.43 2.81 1.65
C ARG A 132 1.86 3.78 2.68
N PHE A 133 2.71 4.64 3.26
CA PHE A 133 2.28 5.65 4.23
C PHE A 133 1.30 6.66 3.59
N ILE A 134 1.66 7.24 2.44
CA ILE A 134 0.81 8.18 1.70
C ILE A 134 -0.53 7.54 1.33
N ASN A 135 -0.51 6.31 0.80
CA ASN A 135 -1.72 5.57 0.42
C ASN A 135 -2.63 5.28 1.62
N LYS A 136 -2.05 4.87 2.76
CA LYS A 136 -2.81 4.60 4.00
C LYS A 136 -3.42 5.88 4.55
N ALA A 137 -2.68 6.98 4.53
CA ALA A 137 -3.15 8.27 5.00
C ALA A 137 -4.20 8.90 4.06
N LYS A 138 -4.36 8.37 2.83
CA LYS A 138 -5.28 8.87 1.79
C LYS A 138 -5.03 10.35 1.45
N ILE A 139 -3.78 10.79 1.59
CA ILE A 139 -3.39 12.19 1.36
C ILE A 139 -3.06 12.37 -0.12
N GLY A 140 -3.87 13.18 -0.81
CA GLY A 140 -3.64 13.56 -2.20
C GLY A 140 -4.41 12.77 -3.26
N SER A 141 -5.32 11.86 -2.89
CA SER A 141 -6.20 11.18 -3.86
C SER A 141 -7.47 11.95 -4.20
N LYS A 142 -7.80 13.03 -3.49
CA LYS A 142 -9.15 13.63 -3.57
C LYS A 142 -9.31 14.83 -4.51
N LYS A 143 -8.27 15.45 -5.06
CA LYS A 143 -8.45 16.67 -5.87
C LYS A 143 -7.31 16.91 -6.87
N LEU A 144 -7.09 15.98 -7.78
CA LEU A 144 -6.47 16.36 -9.05
C LEU A 144 -7.62 16.31 -10.06
N VAL A 145 -8.13 17.48 -10.44
CA VAL A 145 -8.92 17.59 -11.66
C VAL A 145 -8.00 17.06 -12.76
N PRO A 146 -8.39 15.99 -13.48
CA PRO A 146 -7.59 15.50 -14.59
C PRO A 146 -7.40 16.67 -15.56
N ASP A 147 -6.14 16.98 -15.89
CA ASP A 147 -5.87 17.90 -16.98
C ASP A 147 -6.49 17.26 -18.25
N ASP A 148 -7.29 18.02 -19.01
CA ASP A 148 -7.87 17.52 -20.26
C ASP A 148 -6.73 17.28 -21.26
N ARG A 149 -6.59 16.03 -21.72
CA ARG A 149 -5.53 15.57 -22.61
C ARG A 149 -6.09 14.95 -23.88
N ARG A 150 -7.35 15.20 -24.20
CA ARG A 150 -7.91 14.77 -25.48
C ARG A 150 -7.13 15.42 -26.61
N ALA A 151 -6.96 14.68 -27.71
CA ALA A 151 -6.40 15.24 -28.92
C ALA A 151 -7.29 16.41 -29.36
N PHE A 152 -6.65 17.47 -29.85
CA PHE A 152 -7.35 18.59 -30.44
C PHE A 152 -7.89 18.13 -31.79
N GLU A 153 -9.21 17.95 -31.88
CA GLU A 153 -9.89 17.36 -33.04
C GLU A 153 -11.05 18.25 -33.49
N PHE A 154 -11.27 18.25 -34.81
CA PHE A 154 -12.37 18.95 -35.49
C PHE A 154 -13.13 17.95 -36.35
N GLU A 155 -14.43 18.17 -36.51
CA GLU A 155 -15.31 17.26 -37.26
C GLU A 155 -15.08 17.41 -38.76
N PHE A 156 -14.83 18.65 -39.22
CA PHE A 156 -14.65 18.97 -40.63
C PHE A 156 -13.31 19.63 -40.92
N SER A 157 -12.92 19.52 -42.19
CA SER A 157 -11.77 20.24 -42.74
C SER A 157 -11.99 21.76 -42.73
N ASN A 158 -10.96 22.53 -42.40
CA ASN A 158 -10.95 24.00 -42.31
C ASN A 158 -11.75 24.60 -41.13
N GLU A 159 -12.18 23.81 -40.15
CA GLU A 159 -12.77 24.33 -38.91
C GLU A 159 -11.75 25.03 -38.01
N CYS A 160 -10.47 24.70 -38.18
CA CYS A 160 -9.37 25.38 -37.49
C CYS A 160 -8.22 25.66 -38.44
N TRP A 161 -7.67 26.85 -38.27
CA TRP A 161 -6.44 27.28 -38.89
C TRP A 161 -5.51 27.67 -37.75
N GLN A 162 -4.34 27.04 -37.69
CA GLN A 162 -3.32 27.37 -36.72
C GLN A 162 -2.32 28.31 -37.38
N SER A 163 -2.11 29.48 -36.79
CA SER A 163 -1.04 30.37 -37.18
C SER A 163 0.08 30.30 -36.16
N ASP A 164 1.31 30.11 -36.62
CA ASP A 164 2.50 30.32 -35.80
C ASP A 164 3.17 31.64 -36.21
N VAL A 165 3.71 32.35 -35.22
CA VAL A 165 4.42 33.61 -35.41
C VAL A 165 5.83 33.46 -34.90
N SER A 166 6.79 33.54 -35.82
CA SER A 166 8.21 33.54 -35.47
C SER A 166 8.77 34.95 -35.54
N VAL A 167 9.49 35.32 -34.49
CA VAL A 167 10.16 36.62 -34.42
C VAL A 167 11.45 36.57 -35.22
N GLY A 168 11.53 37.41 -36.25
CA GLY A 168 12.68 37.55 -37.12
C GLY A 168 13.74 38.52 -36.57
N PRO A 169 14.86 38.68 -37.31
CA PRO A 169 15.90 39.63 -36.95
C PRO A 169 15.39 41.08 -37.04
N TYR A 170 16.10 41.99 -36.38
CA TYR A 170 15.84 43.42 -36.53
C TYR A 170 16.42 43.93 -37.85
N LEU A 171 15.59 44.59 -38.64
CA LEU A 171 15.97 45.27 -39.87
C LEU A 171 16.08 46.77 -39.59
N THR A 172 17.05 47.44 -40.21
CA THR A 172 17.15 48.91 -40.14
C THR A 172 16.73 49.47 -41.49
N ILE A 173 15.60 50.18 -41.51
CA ILE A 173 15.03 50.80 -42.71
C ILE A 173 14.85 52.28 -42.39
N GLU A 174 15.45 53.17 -43.18
CA GLU A 174 15.41 54.64 -42.95
C GLU A 174 15.78 55.03 -41.51
N ASP A 175 16.91 54.51 -41.01
CA ASP A 175 17.45 54.72 -39.66
C ASP A 175 16.53 54.28 -38.50
N LYS A 176 15.44 53.56 -38.79
CA LYS A 176 14.55 52.96 -37.80
C LYS A 176 14.75 51.45 -37.72
N LYS A 177 14.93 50.94 -36.50
CA LYS A 177 14.94 49.50 -36.23
C LYS A 177 13.52 48.97 -36.19
N ILE A 178 13.21 48.03 -37.07
CA ILE A 178 11.92 47.35 -37.18
C ILE A 178 12.15 45.86 -36.91
N GLN A 179 11.29 45.26 -36.08
CA GLN A 179 11.33 43.82 -35.81
C GLN A 179 10.54 43.08 -36.88
N ASP A 180 11.21 42.17 -37.61
CA ASP A 180 10.55 41.34 -38.60
C ASP A 180 9.72 40.24 -37.92
N LEU A 181 8.57 39.88 -38.49
CA LEU A 181 7.68 38.83 -37.99
C LEU A 181 7.26 37.92 -39.14
N TYR A 182 7.57 36.63 -39.03
CA TYR A 182 7.14 35.62 -39.98
C TYR A 182 5.85 34.97 -39.51
N TYR A 183 4.83 35.02 -40.37
CA TYR A 183 3.56 34.35 -40.16
C TYR A 183 3.52 33.08 -40.99
N SER A 184 3.34 31.93 -40.33
CA SER A 184 3.09 30.65 -40.99
C SER A 184 1.70 30.17 -40.65
N PHE A 185 0.96 29.69 -41.64
CA PHE A 185 -0.38 29.14 -41.46
C PHE A 185 -0.36 27.65 -41.77
N PHE A 186 -0.90 26.87 -40.84
CA PHE A 186 -1.00 25.42 -40.90
C PHE A 186 -2.45 25.00 -40.75
N ARG A 187 -2.80 23.89 -41.40
CA ARG A 187 -4.10 23.23 -41.30
C ARG A 187 -3.97 21.95 -40.49
#